data_AF-A0A0S7YR86-F1
#
_entry.id   AF-A0A0S7YR86-F1
#
_cell.length_a   1.000
_cell.length_b   1.000
_cell.length_c   1.000
_cell.angle_alpha   90.00
_cell.angle_beta   90.00
_cell.angle_gamma   90.00
#
_symmetry.space_group_name_H-M   'P 1'
#
loop_
_entity.id
_entity.type
_entity.pdbx_description
1 polymer ?
#
loop_
_entity_poly.entity_id
_entity_poly.type
_entity_poly.pdbx_seq_one_letter_code
_entity_poly.pdbx_strand_id
1 'polypeptide(L)'
;MKKVLFVLLAIAAVLAGYLVYDWITVSHKRANAPVVYIYSWKDAQGLVHFSDKPPPPGAVEIQKTEGQAYVAPPLVLRVKETAAEWINKAKEGISKRSDKRSDRKSKK
;
A
#
# COMPACT_ATOMS: atom_id res chain seq x y z
N MET A 1 6.05 29.78 22.30
CA MET A 1 5.59 28.36 22.15
C MET A 1 4.30 28.23 21.32
N LYS A 2 3.24 29.03 21.55
CA LYS A 2 1.97 28.93 20.78
C LYS A 2 2.12 29.11 19.27
N LYS A 3 2.99 30.03 18.82
CA LYS A 3 3.25 30.26 17.37
C LYS A 3 3.84 29.04 16.66
N VAL A 4 4.73 28.30 17.32
CA VAL A 4 5.33 27.06 16.78
C VAL A 4 4.27 25.97 16.66
N LEU A 5 3.36 25.87 17.64
CA LEU A 5 2.25 24.92 17.59
C LEU A 5 1.31 25.20 16.41
N PHE A 6 0.98 26.47 16.15
CA PHE A 6 0.18 26.85 14.98
C PHE A 6 0.87 26.49 13.66
N VAL A 7 2.18 26.69 13.56
CA VAL A 7 2.95 26.29 12.37
C VAL A 7 2.93 24.77 12.16
N LEU A 8 3.13 23.98 13.22
CA LEU A 8 3.06 22.52 13.14
C LEU A 8 1.67 22.01 12.75
N LEU A 9 0.61 22.63 13.29
CA LEU A 9 -0.77 22.30 12.91
C LEU A 9 -1.07 22.64 11.45
N ALA A 10 -0.59 23.78 10.96
CA ALA A 10 -0.75 24.15 9.55
C ALA A 10 -0.05 23.14 8.63
N ILE A 11 1.17 22.71 8.96
CA ILE A 11 1.90 21.67 8.21
C ILE A 11 1.11 20.35 8.23
N ALA A 12 0.62 19.94 9.40
CA ALA A 12 -0.18 18.72 9.51
C ALA A 12 -1.46 18.78 8.66
N ALA A 13 -2.14 19.93 8.63
CA ALA A 13 -3.33 20.12 7.81
C ALA A 13 -3.03 20.06 6.31
N VAL A 14 -1.92 20.65 5.86
CA VAL A 14 -1.46 20.57 4.46
C VAL A 14 -1.14 19.13 4.08
N LEU A 15 -0.42 18.40 4.93
CA LEU A 15 -0.11 16.99 4.70
C LEU A 15 -1.36 16.13 4.65
N ALA A 16 -2.31 16.35 5.55
CA ALA A 16 -3.60 15.65 5.54
C ALA A 16 -4.39 15.94 4.25
N GLY A 17 -4.45 17.21 3.82
CA GLY A 17 -5.08 17.61 2.57
C GLY A 17 -4.44 16.95 1.35
N TYR A 18 -3.11 16.87 1.32
CA TYR A 18 -2.38 16.18 0.25
C TYR A 18 -2.70 14.69 0.20
N LEU A 19 -2.78 14.01 1.34
CA LEU A 19 -3.14 12.59 1.39
C LEU A 19 -4.58 12.33 0.92
N VAL A 20 -5.53 13.23 1.23
CA VAL A 20 -6.91 13.15 0.72
C VAL A 20 -6.93 13.36 -0.80
N TYR A 21 -6.17 14.33 -1.30
CA TYR A 21 -6.05 14.57 -2.74
C TYR A 21 -5.43 13.38 -3.49
N ASP A 22 -4.34 12.81 -2.98
CA ASP A 22 -3.70 11.61 -3.53
C ASP A 22 -4.68 10.43 -3.56
N TRP A 23 -5.43 10.21 -2.48
CA TRP A 23 -6.45 9.16 -2.44
C TRP A 23 -7.52 9.34 -3.51
N ILE A 24 -8.08 10.55 -3.66
CA ILE A 24 -9.13 10.83 -4.64
C ILE A 24 -8.61 10.63 -6.06
N THR A 25 -7.42 11.16 -6.37
CA THR A 25 -6.84 11.08 -7.72
C THR A 25 -6.48 9.65 -8.10
N VAL A 26 -5.85 8.88 -7.20
CA VAL A 26 -5.54 7.46 -7.44
C VAL A 26 -6.80 6.62 -7.58
N SER A 27 -7.84 6.89 -6.77
CA SER A 27 -9.13 6.20 -6.88
C SER A 27 -9.81 6.46 -8.22
N HIS A 28 -9.77 7.69 -8.73
CA HIS A 28 -10.29 8.02 -10.06
C HIS A 28 -9.49 7.37 -11.19
N LYS A 29 -8.16 7.30 -11.06
CA LYS A 29 -7.32 6.60 -12.05
C LYS A 29 -7.58 5.09 -12.08
N ARG A 30 -7.93 4.48 -10.94
CA ARG A 30 -8.31 3.07 -10.86
C ARG A 30 -9.66 2.79 -11.52
N ALA A 31 -10.65 3.64 -11.27
CA ALA A 31 -11.96 3.50 -11.89
C ALA A 31 -11.89 3.62 -13.43
N ASN A 32 -10.94 4.41 -13.93
CA ASN A 32 -10.71 4.62 -15.36
C ASN A 32 -9.48 3.87 -15.89
N ALA A 33 -8.98 2.86 -15.17
CA ALA A 33 -7.83 2.10 -15.64
C ALA A 33 -8.18 1.42 -16.97
N PRO A 34 -7.34 1.54 -18.01
CA PRO A 34 -7.64 0.92 -19.29
C PRO A 34 -7.80 -0.59 -19.12
N VAL A 35 -8.81 -1.15 -19.78
CA VAL A 35 -8.97 -2.58 -19.89
C VAL A 35 -7.77 -3.12 -20.66
N VAL A 36 -7.06 -4.06 -20.06
CA VAL A 36 -5.94 -4.77 -20.70
C VAL A 36 -6.38 -6.20 -20.99
N TYR A 37 -5.94 -6.74 -22.10
CA TYR A 37 -6.20 -8.14 -22.42
C TYR A 37 -5.01 -8.98 -21.98
N ILE A 38 -5.30 -10.00 -21.18
CA ILE A 38 -4.32 -11.02 -20.79
C ILE A 38 -4.66 -12.28 -21.59
N TYR A 39 -3.70 -12.71 -22.39
CA TYR A 39 -3.75 -13.97 -23.10
C TYR A 39 -3.12 -15.05 -22.23
N SER A 40 -3.81 -16.19 -22.08
CA SER A 40 -3.22 -17.42 -21.57
C SER A 40 -3.26 -18.49 -22.64
N TRP A 41 -2.22 -19.30 -22.71
CA TRP A 41 -2.16 -20.42 -23.67
C TRP A 41 -1.25 -21.52 -23.14
N LYS A 42 -1.39 -22.72 -23.70
CA LYS A 42 -0.43 -23.81 -23.52
C LYS A 42 0.52 -23.91 -24.70
N ASP A 43 1.79 -24.15 -24.42
CA ASP A 43 2.79 -24.50 -25.45
C ASP A 43 2.71 -25.99 -25.84
N ALA A 44 3.57 -26.41 -26.76
CA ALA A 44 3.63 -27.79 -27.25
C ALA A 44 4.04 -28.80 -26.16
N GLN A 45 4.65 -28.33 -25.07
CA GLN A 45 5.06 -29.11 -23.91
C GLN A 45 3.96 -29.16 -22.84
N GLY A 46 2.84 -28.46 -23.07
CA GLY A 46 1.71 -28.37 -22.14
C GLY A 46 1.90 -27.35 -21.00
N LEU A 47 2.93 -26.50 -21.05
CA LEU A 47 3.16 -25.45 -20.06
C LEU A 47 2.23 -24.26 -20.33
N VAL A 48 1.64 -23.72 -19.26
CA VAL A 48 0.74 -22.56 -19.34
C VAL A 48 1.57 -21.28 -19.28
N HIS A 49 1.35 -20.40 -20.26
CA HIS A 49 1.97 -19.08 -20.37
C HIS A 49 0.91 -17.98 -20.28
N PHE A 50 1.33 -16.79 -19.85
CA PHE A 50 0.51 -15.60 -19.76
C PHE A 50 1.24 -14.41 -20.40
N SER A 51 0.54 -13.59 -21.17
CA SER A 51 1.11 -12.39 -21.78
C SER A 51 0.04 -11.34 -22.10
N ASP A 52 0.46 -10.08 -22.17
CA ASP A 52 -0.33 -8.96 -22.68
C ASP A 52 -0.35 -8.90 -24.22
N LYS A 53 0.42 -9.78 -24.87
CA LYS A 53 0.54 -9.91 -26.33
C LYS A 53 -0.12 -11.20 -26.82
N PRO A 54 -0.59 -11.21 -28.08
CA PRO A 54 -1.13 -12.42 -28.68
C PRO A 54 -0.12 -13.57 -28.64
N PRO A 55 -0.60 -14.82 -28.43
CA PRO A 55 0.25 -15.99 -28.32
C PRO A 55 0.96 -16.31 -29.65
N PRO A 56 2.12 -16.98 -29.62
CA PRO A 56 2.85 -17.37 -30.81
C PRO A 56 2.12 -18.47 -31.62
N PRO A 57 2.44 -18.64 -32.92
CA PRO A 57 1.92 -19.76 -33.72
C PRO A 57 2.24 -21.11 -33.07
N GLY A 58 1.27 -22.02 -33.03
CA GLY A 58 1.40 -23.33 -32.39
C GLY A 58 0.96 -23.38 -30.91
N ALA A 59 0.54 -22.24 -30.35
CA ALA A 59 -0.13 -22.20 -29.07
C ALA A 59 -1.52 -22.88 -29.12
N VAL A 60 -1.86 -23.61 -28.06
CA VAL A 60 -3.16 -24.30 -27.91
C VAL A 60 -3.87 -23.81 -26.64
N GLU A 61 -5.18 -24.06 -26.54
CA GLU A 61 -6.01 -23.62 -25.40
C GLU A 61 -5.89 -22.11 -25.11
N ILE A 62 -5.93 -21.28 -26.16
CA ILE A 62 -5.82 -19.83 -26.03
C ILE A 62 -7.07 -19.28 -25.35
N GLN A 63 -6.90 -18.63 -24.21
CA GLN A 63 -7.96 -17.87 -23.55
C GLN A 63 -7.58 -16.39 -23.51
N LYS A 64 -8.58 -15.54 -23.71
CA LYS A 64 -8.45 -14.10 -23.62
C LYS A 64 -9.30 -13.61 -22.47
N THR A 65 -8.67 -13.00 -21.49
CA THR A 65 -9.34 -12.47 -20.31
C THR A 65 -9.14 -10.96 -20.24
N GLU A 66 -10.21 -10.25 -19.91
CA GLU A 66 -10.14 -8.83 -19.60
C GLU A 66 -9.59 -8.64 -18.18
N GLY A 67 -8.52 -7.88 -18.08
CA GLY A 67 -7.94 -7.43 -16.84
C GLY A 67 -7.98 -5.91 -16.73
N GLN A 68 -7.65 -5.40 -15.55
CA GLN A 68 -7.44 -3.97 -15.34
C GLN A 68 -5.94 -3.71 -15.26
N ALA A 69 -5.48 -2.63 -15.91
CA ALA A 69 -4.10 -2.21 -15.79
C ALA A 69 -3.73 -1.98 -14.32
N TYR A 70 -2.54 -2.42 -13.92
CA TYR A 70 -2.07 -2.22 -12.55
C TYR A 70 -1.91 -0.72 -12.26
N VAL A 71 -2.59 -0.24 -11.22
CA VAL A 71 -2.43 1.11 -10.69
C VAL A 71 -1.90 1.04 -9.26
N ALA A 72 -0.73 1.65 -9.05
CA ALA A 72 -0.06 1.69 -7.76
C ALA A 72 -1.00 2.14 -6.62
N PRO A 73 -0.87 1.57 -5.42
CA PRO A 73 -1.69 1.94 -4.26
C PRO A 73 -1.43 3.38 -3.82
N PRO A 74 -2.48 4.09 -3.33
CA PRO A 74 -2.35 5.45 -2.83
C PRO A 74 -1.44 5.50 -1.62
N LEU A 75 -0.75 6.64 -1.45
CA LEU A 75 0.26 6.83 -0.42
C LEU A 75 -0.30 6.67 0.99
N VAL A 76 -1.58 6.99 1.21
CA VAL A 76 -2.24 6.84 2.51
C VAL A 76 -2.19 5.41 3.06
N LEU A 77 -2.21 4.38 2.19
CA LEU A 77 -2.11 2.99 2.62
C LEU A 77 -0.71 2.69 3.15
N ARG A 78 0.33 3.16 2.44
CA ARG A 78 1.73 3.02 2.89
C ARG A 78 1.98 3.78 4.19
N VAL A 79 1.47 5.02 4.27
CA VAL A 79 1.60 5.85 5.48
C VAL A 79 0.91 5.18 6.68
N LYS A 80 -0.24 4.54 6.48
CA LYS A 80 -0.95 3.80 7.54
C LYS A 80 -0.11 2.64 8.06
N GLU A 81 0.50 1.85 7.18
CA GLU A 81 1.36 0.73 7.57
C GLU A 81 2.57 1.21 8.38
N THR A 82 3.31 2.21 7.85
CA THR A 82 4.46 2.79 8.55
C THR A 82 4.06 3.43 9.89
N ALA A 83 2.92 4.10 9.95
CA ALA A 83 2.42 4.70 11.20
C ALA A 83 2.05 3.63 12.23
N ALA A 84 1.42 2.53 11.80
CA ALA A 84 1.07 1.42 12.69
C ALA A 84 2.32 0.78 13.29
N GLU A 85 3.36 0.54 12.49
CA GLU A 85 4.65 0.03 12.97
C GLU A 85 5.29 0.96 14.00
N TRP A 86 5.30 2.27 13.71
CA TRP A 86 5.84 3.27 14.63
C TRP A 86 5.08 3.33 15.96
N ILE A 87 3.75 3.28 15.92
CA ILE A 87 2.89 3.29 17.11
C ILE A 87 3.14 2.02 17.95
N ASN A 88 3.23 0.85 17.30
CA ASN A 88 3.49 -0.40 18.00
C ASN A 88 4.87 -0.39 18.67
N LYS A 89 5.91 0.06 17.96
CA LYS A 89 7.26 0.23 18.51
C LYS A 89 7.30 1.21 19.69
N ALA A 90 6.54 2.31 19.61
CA ALA A 90 6.41 3.26 20.69
C ALA A 90 5.71 2.63 21.92
N LYS A 91 4.64 1.87 21.72
CA LYS A 91 3.94 1.14 22.79
C LYS A 91 4.85 0.13 23.49
N GLU A 92 5.61 -0.66 22.74
CA GLU A 92 6.58 -1.61 23.32
C GLU A 92 7.69 -0.92 24.12
N GLY A 93 8.18 0.24 23.65
CA GLY A 93 9.17 1.02 24.38
C GLY A 93 8.63 1.57 25.71
N ILE A 94 7.34 1.96 25.73
CA ILE A 94 6.67 2.46 26.93
C ILE A 94 6.38 1.33 27.93
N SER A 95 5.90 0.17 27.46
CA SER A 95 5.61 -0.98 28.34
C SER A 95 6.86 -1.52 29.03
N LYS A 96 7.96 -1.73 28.28
CA LYS A 96 9.25 -2.15 28.85
C LYS A 96 9.78 -1.19 29.92
N ARG A 97 9.51 0.11 29.77
CA ARG A 97 9.90 1.14 30.75
C ARG A 97 9.01 1.12 31.99
N SER A 98 7.74 0.79 31.84
CA SER A 98 6.77 0.63 32.92
C SER A 98 7.14 -0.57 33.80
N ASP A 99 7.36 -1.74 33.19
CA ASP A 99 7.69 -2.97 33.91
C ASP A 99 8.98 -2.84 34.71
N LYS A 100 10.03 -2.27 34.11
CA LYS A 100 11.32 -2.03 34.79
C LYS A 100 11.21 -1.07 35.98
N ARG A 101 10.21 -0.17 35.97
CA ARG A 101 9.96 0.79 37.06
C ARG A 101 9.15 0.18 38.20
N SER A 102 8.24 -0.75 37.87
CA SER A 102 7.52 -1.59 38.82
C SER A 102 8.48 -2.49 39.61
N ASP A 103 9.39 -3.17 38.90
CA ASP A 103 10.35 -4.13 39.47
C ASP A 103 11.40 -3.46 40.39
N ARG A 104 11.73 -2.19 40.13
CA ARG A 104 12.58 -1.39 41.02
C ARG A 104 11.88 -0.89 42.28
N LYS A 105 10.54 -0.81 42.28
CA LYS A 105 9.75 -0.40 43.46
C LYS A 105 9.44 -1.56 44.38
N SER A 106 9.39 -2.80 43.90
CA SER A 106 9.17 -4.00 44.74
C SER A 106 10.41 -4.46 45.51
N LYS A 107 11.60 -4.04 45.09
CA LYS A 107 12.89 -4.35 45.74
C LYS A 107 13.34 -3.33 46.80
N LYS A 108 12.52 -2.34 47.13
CA LYS A 108 12.81 -1.29 48.11
C LYS A 108 11.80 -1.36 49.24
#